data_AF-A0A0B2K0B9-F1
#
_entry.id   AF-A0A0B2K0B9-F1
#
_cell.length_a   1.000
_cell.length_b   1.000
_cell.length_c   1.000
_cell.angle_alpha   90.00
_cell.angle_beta   90.00
_cell.angle_gamma   90.00
#
_symmetry.space_group_name_H-M   'P 1'
#
loop_
_entity.id
_entity.type
_entity.pdbx_description
1 polymer ?
#
loop_
_entity_poly.entity_id
_entity_poly.type
_entity_poly.pdbx_seq_one_letter_code
_entity_poly.pdbx_strand_id
1 'polypeptide(L)'
;MPTWGELFGYRIYFWSREDNEPIHVHVCKGTPTENATKIWVPPNGNPVVAHNNGRIPQKDLTRLLKGIAANKESIVFAWYQHFGLK
;
A
#
# COMPACT_ATOMS: atom_id res chain seq x y z
N MET A 1 -10.86 3.05 7.71
CA MET A 1 -9.63 2.73 6.94
C MET A 1 -8.65 2.02 7.85
N PRO A 2 -8.42 0.73 7.65
CA PRO A 2 -7.33 0.03 8.33
C PRO A 2 -6.01 0.57 7.79
N THR A 3 -5.12 0.90 8.72
CA THR A 3 -3.75 1.31 8.41
C THR A 3 -2.85 0.13 8.77
N TRP A 4 -2.02 -0.32 7.84
CA TRP A 4 -1.02 -1.34 8.14
C TRP A 4 0.10 -0.75 9.01
N GLY A 5 0.56 0.46 8.69
CA GLY A 5 1.60 1.15 9.45
C GLY A 5 2.14 2.40 8.77
N GLU A 6 3.33 2.82 9.19
CA GLU A 6 4.07 3.94 8.61
C GLU A 6 5.48 3.49 8.20
N LEU A 7 5.94 3.91 7.01
CA LEU A 7 7.32 3.72 6.55
C LEU A 7 7.88 5.04 6.03
N PHE A 8 9.05 5.43 6.53
CA PHE A 8 9.79 6.61 6.06
C PHE A 8 8.97 7.92 6.10
N GLY A 9 8.05 8.06 7.06
CA GLY A 9 7.15 9.21 7.15
C GLY A 9 5.92 9.14 6.24
N TYR A 10 5.65 7.98 5.63
CA TYR A 10 4.47 7.73 4.80
C TYR A 10 3.57 6.70 5.44
N ARG A 11 2.28 7.01 5.50
CA ARG A 11 1.26 6.09 6.00
C ARG A 11 0.88 5.11 4.90
N ILE A 12 0.69 3.86 5.28
CA ILE A 12 0.34 2.74 4.41
C ILE A 12 -0.99 2.16 4.89
N TYR A 13 -2.00 2.17 4.03
CA TYR A 13 -3.36 1.80 4.41
C TYR A 13 -4.14 1.13 3.28
N PHE A 14 -5.28 0.57 3.64
CA PHE A 14 -6.22 -0.05 2.71
C PHE A 14 -7.45 0.84 2.52
N TRP A 15 -7.85 1.07 1.27
CA TRP A 15 -9.05 1.85 0.96
C TRP A 15 -10.27 0.93 0.93
N SER A 16 -11.23 1.20 1.81
CA SER A 16 -12.38 0.32 2.06
C SER A 16 -13.45 0.50 0.98
N ARG A 17 -13.17 0.05 -0.25
CA ARG A 17 -14.11 -0.07 -1.39
C ARG A 17 -13.50 -0.73 -2.64
N GLU A 18 -12.28 -1.27 -2.53
CA GLU A 18 -11.51 -1.81 -3.65
C GLU A 18 -11.23 -3.32 -3.47
N ASP A 19 -12.20 -4.06 -2.91
CA ASP A 19 -12.09 -5.49 -2.59
C ASP A 19 -12.07 -6.42 -3.81
N ASN A 20 -12.48 -5.93 -4.98
CA ASN A 20 -12.39 -6.64 -6.26
C ASN A 20 -11.04 -6.45 -6.98
N GLU A 21 -10.11 -5.71 -6.39
CA GLU A 21 -8.78 -5.51 -6.96
C GLU A 21 -7.75 -6.50 -6.38
N PRO A 22 -6.62 -6.75 -7.07
CA PRO A 22 -5.49 -7.44 -6.48
C PRO A 22 -5.01 -6.79 -5.17
N ILE A 23 -4.24 -7.52 -4.36
CA ILE A 23 -3.71 -6.99 -3.10
C ILE A 23 -2.91 -5.72 -3.35
N HIS A 24 -3.24 -4.63 -2.66
CA HIS A 24 -2.57 -3.35 -2.82
C HIS A 24 -2.53 -2.54 -1.53
N VAL A 25 -1.75 -1.47 -1.55
CA VAL A 25 -1.72 -0.45 -0.50
C VAL A 25 -1.79 0.93 -1.11
N HIS A 26 -2.37 1.84 -0.34
CA HIS A 26 -2.32 3.27 -0.60
C HIS A 26 -1.28 3.91 0.30
N VAL A 27 -0.56 4.87 -0.25
CA VAL A 27 0.56 5.54 0.41
C VAL A 27 0.41 7.05 0.30
N CYS A 28 0.45 7.75 1.44
CA CYS A 28 0.43 9.21 1.49
C CYS A 28 1.28 9.76 2.65
N LYS A 29 1.60 11.07 2.58
CA LYS A 29 2.06 11.83 3.74
C LYS A 29 0.86 12.48 4.43
N GLY A 30 0.77 12.36 5.75
CA GLY A 30 -0.25 13.04 6.55
C GLY A 30 -1.62 12.37 6.51
N THR A 31 -2.63 13.10 6.05
CA THR A 31 -4.02 12.60 6.04
C THR A 31 -4.25 11.69 4.83
N PRO A 32 -4.85 10.50 5.02
CA PRO A 32 -5.23 9.64 3.91
C PRO A 32 -6.19 10.33 2.95
N THR A 33 -5.96 10.16 1.65
CA THR A 33 -6.77 10.76 0.59
C THR A 33 -7.13 9.71 -0.45
N GLU A 34 -8.21 9.96 -1.18
CA GLU A 34 -8.70 9.09 -2.26
C GLU A 34 -7.72 9.04 -3.45
N ASN A 35 -6.95 10.12 -3.67
CA ASN A 35 -5.96 10.23 -4.75
C ASN A 35 -4.52 9.92 -4.30
N ALA A 36 -4.36 9.08 -3.28
CA ALA A 36 -3.05 8.66 -2.81
C ALA A 36 -2.29 7.84 -3.87
N THR A 37 -1.00 7.63 -3.64
CA THR A 37 -0.21 6.72 -4.47
C THR A 37 -0.63 5.29 -4.18
N LYS A 38 -0.98 4.53 -5.23
CA LYS A 38 -1.36 3.12 -5.10
C LYS A 38 -0.21 2.22 -5.54
N ILE A 39 0.04 1.17 -4.75
CA ILE A 39 1.09 0.17 -4.99
C ILE A 39 0.48 -1.22 -4.93
N TRP A 40 0.60 -1.99 -5.99
CA TRP A 40 0.25 -3.40 -6.03
C TRP A 40 1.27 -4.23 -5.24
N VAL A 41 0.77 -5.19 -4.47
CA VAL A 41 1.58 -6.11 -3.65
C VAL A 41 1.22 -7.54 -4.06
N PRO A 42 1.67 -8.01 -5.24
CA PRO A 42 1.31 -9.32 -5.75
C PRO A 42 1.85 -10.41 -4.82
N PRO A 43 1.12 -11.51 -4.52
CA PRO A 43 1.60 -12.59 -3.64
C PRO A 43 2.95 -13.17 -4.07
N ASN A 44 3.19 -13.21 -5.37
CA ASN A 44 4.46 -13.63 -5.99
C ASN A 44 5.07 -12.43 -6.72
N GLY A 45 6.33 -12.11 -6.42
CA GLY A 45 7.05 -10.99 -7.05
C GLY A 45 7.17 -9.73 -6.20
N ASN A 46 7.72 -8.67 -6.81
CA ASN A 46 8.00 -7.40 -6.15
C ASN A 46 6.78 -6.46 -6.20
N PRO A 47 6.63 -5.56 -5.22
CA PRO A 47 5.62 -4.50 -5.29
C PRO A 47 5.84 -3.61 -6.51
N VAL A 48 4.75 -3.13 -7.10
CA VAL A 48 4.77 -2.28 -8.31
C VAL A 48 3.86 -1.08 -8.11
N VAL A 49 4.33 0.11 -8.50
CA VAL A 49 3.51 1.32 -8.44
C VAL A 49 2.40 1.23 -9.50
N ALA A 50 1.15 1.25 -9.06
CA ALA A 50 -0.02 1.30 -9.93
C ALA A 50 -0.18 2.71 -10.53
N HIS A 51 -0.15 3.71 -9.67
CA HIS A 51 -0.12 5.12 -10.03
C HIS A 51 0.46 5.97 -8.90
N ASN A 52 1.05 7.12 -9.24
CA ASN A 52 1.67 8.05 -8.29
C ASN A 52 0.92 9.39 -8.24
N ASN A 53 -0.39 9.35 -8.00
CA ASN A 53 -1.23 10.56 -7.93
C ASN A 53 -0.88 11.42 -6.71
N GLY A 54 -0.37 10.81 -5.64
CA GLY A 54 0.18 11.49 -4.46
C GLY A 54 1.51 12.22 -4.69
N ARG A 55 2.05 12.17 -5.91
CA ARG A 55 3.30 12.85 -6.33
C ARG A 55 4.48 12.56 -5.40
N ILE A 56 4.59 11.32 -4.94
CA ILE A 56 5.71 10.88 -4.12
C ILE A 56 6.99 10.94 -4.97
N PRO A 57 8.08 11.59 -4.49
CA PRO A 57 9.33 11.63 -5.23
C PRO A 57 9.87 10.24 -5.55
N GLN A 58 10.48 10.07 -6.74
CA GLN A 58 10.97 8.76 -7.21
C GLN A 58 11.95 8.09 -6.24
N LYS A 59 12.78 8.88 -5.55
CA LYS A 59 13.71 8.40 -4.52
C LYS A 59 12.95 7.73 -3.36
N ASP A 60 11.87 8.34 -2.92
CA ASP A 60 11.07 7.83 -1.82
C ASP A 60 10.19 6.67 -2.27
N LEU A 61 9.64 6.70 -3.50
CA LEU A 61 8.96 5.53 -4.08
C LEU A 61 9.87 4.30 -4.09
N THR A 62 11.11 4.45 -4.55
CA THR A 62 12.08 3.34 -4.57
C THR A 62 12.31 2.77 -3.17
N ARG A 63 12.39 3.63 -2.15
CA ARG A 63 12.55 3.20 -0.75
C ARG A 63 11.29 2.52 -0.23
N LEU A 64 10.12 3.07 -0.53
CA LEU A 64 8.83 2.51 -0.15
C LEU A 64 8.60 1.14 -0.78
N LEU A 65 8.91 0.94 -2.06
CA LEU A 65 8.81 -0.37 -2.72
C LEU A 65 9.69 -1.42 -2.02
N LYS A 66 10.92 -1.06 -1.64
CA LYS A 66 11.80 -1.95 -0.87
C LYS A 66 11.25 -2.26 0.53
N GLY A 67 10.74 -1.24 1.23
CA GLY A 67 10.14 -1.41 2.54
C GLY A 67 8.87 -2.27 2.51
N ILE A 68 8.00 -2.05 1.52
CA ILE A 68 6.80 -2.85 1.30
C ILE A 68 7.18 -4.28 0.92
N ALA A 69 8.19 -4.49 0.09
CA ALA A 69 8.68 -5.82 -0.26
C ALA A 69 9.19 -6.57 0.98
N ALA A 70 9.94 -5.90 1.85
CA ALA A 70 10.46 -6.48 3.08
C ALA A 70 9.36 -6.83 4.11
N ASN A 71 8.21 -6.15 4.05
CA ASN A 71 7.07 -6.37 4.96
C ASN A 71 5.88 -7.07 4.30
N LYS A 72 6.11 -7.63 3.11
CA LYS A 72 5.06 -8.12 2.21
C LYS A 72 4.11 -9.13 2.87
N GLU A 73 4.65 -10.09 3.60
CA GLU A 73 3.85 -11.13 4.25
C GLU A 73 2.86 -10.54 5.27
N SER A 74 3.33 -9.60 6.08
CA SER A 74 2.49 -8.88 7.06
C SER A 74 1.41 -8.03 6.38
N ILE A 75 1.76 -7.34 5.28
CA ILE A 75 0.81 -6.53 4.51
C ILE A 75 -0.28 -7.40 3.88
N VAL A 76 0.12 -8.51 3.26
CA VAL A 76 -0.79 -9.50 2.64
C VAL A 76 -1.72 -10.10 3.70
N PHE A 77 -1.18 -10.47 4.86
CA PHE A 77 -2.00 -10.97 5.96
C PHE A 77 -3.03 -9.92 6.43
N ALA A 78 -2.60 -8.68 6.66
CA ALA A 78 -3.50 -7.60 7.06
C ALA A 78 -4.57 -7.27 6.01
N TRP A 79 -4.22 -7.40 4.71
CA TRP A 79 -5.18 -7.27 3.61
C TRP A 79 -6.28 -8.34 3.70
N TYR A 80 -5.89 -9.61 3.85
CA TYR A 80 -6.85 -10.71 3.99
C TYR A 80 -7.67 -10.62 5.27
N GLN A 81 -7.10 -10.18 6.39
CA GLN A 81 -7.87 -9.92 7.60
C GLN A 81 -8.94 -8.84 7.39
N HIS A 82 -8.66 -7.83 6.58
CA HIS A 82 -9.61 -6.73 6.34
C HIS A 82 -10.68 -7.08 5.29
N PHE A 83 -10.30 -7.71 4.17
CA PHE A 83 -11.22 -7.97 3.05
C PHE A 83 -11.71 -9.42 2.93
N GLY A 84 -10.96 -10.38 3.49
CA GLY A 84 -11.22 -11.82 3.36
C GLY A 84 -12.09 -12.42 4.46
N LEU A 85 -12.38 -11.68 5.54
CA LEU A 85 -13.37 -12.08 6.56
C LEU A 85 -14.80 -11.71 6.13
N LYS A 86 -15.22 -12.14 4.94
CA LYS A 86 -16.63 -12.08 4.51
C LYS A 86 -17.29 -13.45 4.66
#